data_AF-A0A9P6IVR4-F1
#
_entry.id   AF-A0A9P6IVR4-F1
#
_cell.length_a   1.000
_cell.length_b   1.000
_cell.length_c   1.000
_cell.angle_alpha   90.00
_cell.angle_beta   90.00
_cell.angle_gamma   90.00
#
_symmetry.space_group_name_H-M   'P 1'
#
loop_
_entity.id
_entity.type
_entity.pdbx_description
1 polymer ?
#
loop_
_entity_poly.entity_id
_entity_poly.type
_entity_poly.pdbx_seq_one_letter_code
_entity_poly.pdbx_strand_id
1 'polypeptide(L)'
;MDTSPESSTIDVISYDDTQMPRPKIFTKRREGALYGNVSIGDPPKVFKVLFDTNHGEVLFGGVDPSCFISNLTYLNVTAPDSWRILIDDVTLNGESLGKAYNAYVDTGSTILLAPKVVAEAINNRLHATISNSRELPPMVFGSSIVHLDNLTTIYSKLGLHLNGKIFELPIADIVMERVKEGGSRCSSGVQSTDGPYWALGVVVIQNFYFAFDNRTDPARIGIARLRE
;
A
#
# COMPACT_ATOMS: atom_id res chain seq x y z
N MET A 1 -4.91 -29.67 -22.24
CA MET A 1 -4.26 -29.00 -21.10
C MET A 1 -5.39 -28.53 -20.21
N ASP A 2 -5.34 -29.00 -18.97
CA ASP A 2 -6.33 -28.78 -17.93
C ASP A 2 -6.47 -27.28 -17.63
N THR A 3 -7.65 -26.71 -17.81
CA THR A 3 -7.99 -25.33 -17.43
C THR A 3 -9.04 -25.34 -16.33
N SER A 4 -8.81 -26.13 -15.29
CA SER A 4 -9.44 -25.92 -13.99
C SER A 4 -9.05 -24.52 -13.50
N PRO A 5 -10.01 -23.60 -13.23
CA PRO A 5 -9.69 -22.36 -12.54
C PRO A 5 -9.23 -22.71 -11.13
N GLU A 6 -7.99 -22.38 -10.79
CA GLU A 6 -7.52 -22.43 -9.41
C GLU A 6 -8.51 -21.66 -8.53
N SER A 7 -9.11 -22.39 -7.60
CA SER A 7 -9.99 -21.87 -6.57
C SER A 7 -9.12 -21.12 -5.55
N SER A 8 -8.98 -19.80 -5.69
CA SER A 8 -8.42 -18.98 -4.62
C SER A 8 -9.46 -18.79 -3.51
N THR A 9 -9.17 -19.37 -2.34
CA THR A 9 -9.99 -19.35 -1.13
C THR A 9 -9.55 -18.22 -0.20
N ILE A 10 -10.50 -17.55 0.47
CA ILE A 10 -10.20 -16.72 1.65
C ILE A 10 -10.22 -17.63 2.88
N ASP A 11 -9.09 -17.72 3.57
CA ASP A 11 -9.04 -18.22 4.95
C ASP A 11 -9.40 -17.09 5.90
N VAL A 12 -10.67 -17.02 6.33
CA VAL A 12 -11.04 -16.13 7.44
C VAL A 12 -10.63 -16.83 8.74
N ILE A 13 -9.51 -16.39 9.31
CA ILE A 13 -9.07 -16.81 10.64
C ILE A 13 -9.80 -15.95 11.66
N SER A 14 -10.91 -16.46 12.20
CA SER A 14 -11.54 -15.88 13.40
C SER A 14 -11.04 -16.62 14.64
N TYR A 15 -10.63 -15.88 15.67
CA TYR A 15 -10.22 -16.44 16.96
C TYR A 15 -11.43 -16.75 17.85
N ASP A 16 -11.39 -17.91 18.52
CA ASP A 16 -12.16 -18.26 19.71
C ASP A 16 -11.13 -18.47 20.84
N ASP A 17 -11.35 -17.89 22.02
CA ASP A 17 -10.35 -17.68 23.08
C ASP A 17 -9.84 -18.96 23.76
N THR A 18 -10.19 -20.16 23.26
CA THR A 18 -9.85 -21.42 23.93
C THR A 18 -9.24 -22.55 23.08
N GLN A 19 -9.13 -22.45 21.75
CA GLN A 19 -8.40 -23.44 20.93
C GLN A 19 -7.80 -22.83 19.65
N MET A 20 -6.67 -23.41 19.17
CA MET A 20 -6.07 -23.01 17.88
C MET A 20 -7.10 -23.07 16.73
N PRO A 21 -7.18 -22.05 15.87
CA PRO A 21 -8.32 -21.83 15.00
C PRO A 21 -8.36 -22.80 13.81
N ARG A 22 -9.58 -23.19 13.41
CA ARG A 22 -9.88 -23.79 12.10
C ARG A 22 -10.41 -22.69 11.18
N PRO A 23 -9.89 -22.54 9.94
CA PRO A 23 -10.37 -21.55 8.99
C PRO A 23 -11.88 -21.69 8.72
N LYS A 24 -12.61 -20.58 8.69
CA LYS A 24 -13.97 -20.55 8.11
C LYS A 24 -13.90 -19.95 6.71
N ILE A 25 -14.34 -20.74 5.73
CA ILE A 25 -14.20 -20.47 4.29
C ILE A 25 -15.40 -19.66 3.80
N PHE A 26 -15.16 -18.50 3.17
CA PHE A 26 -16.18 -17.76 2.42
C PHE A 26 -15.76 -17.62 0.95
N THR A 27 -16.57 -18.17 0.04
CA THR A 27 -16.30 -18.23 -1.40
C THR A 27 -17.43 -17.59 -2.19
N LYS A 28 -17.41 -16.27 -2.37
CA LYS A 28 -18.17 -15.61 -3.44
C LYS A 28 -17.25 -14.70 -4.24
N ARG A 29 -17.09 -15.04 -5.52
CA ARG A 29 -16.28 -14.34 -6.52
C ARG A 29 -17.20 -13.74 -7.58
N ARG A 30 -16.98 -12.48 -7.93
CA ARG A 30 -17.55 -11.85 -9.14
C ARG A 30 -16.49 -10.96 -9.76
N GLU A 31 -16.22 -11.15 -11.05
CA GLU A 31 -15.35 -10.27 -11.84
C GLU A 31 -13.94 -10.06 -11.26
N GLY A 32 -13.34 -11.12 -10.69
CA GLY A 32 -11.96 -11.05 -10.16
C GLY A 32 -11.82 -10.58 -8.72
N ALA A 33 -12.89 -10.03 -8.14
CA ALA A 33 -12.96 -9.61 -6.74
C ALA A 33 -13.67 -10.64 -5.84
N LEU A 34 -13.24 -10.70 -4.58
CA LEU A 34 -13.82 -11.50 -3.50
C LEU A 34 -14.69 -10.60 -2.63
N TYR A 35 -15.92 -11.02 -2.32
CA TYR A 35 -16.83 -10.22 -1.50
C TYR A 35 -17.61 -11.06 -0.51
N GLY A 36 -17.94 -10.49 0.64
CA GLY A 36 -18.66 -11.22 1.68
C GLY A 36 -18.94 -10.41 2.94
N ASN A 37 -19.56 -11.07 3.91
CA ASN A 37 -19.73 -10.53 5.25
C ASN A 37 -18.64 -11.12 6.16
N VAL A 38 -17.94 -10.27 6.91
CA VAL A 38 -17.02 -10.66 7.99
C VAL A 38 -17.60 -10.16 9.31
N SER A 39 -17.57 -10.99 10.35
CA SER A 39 -18.04 -10.63 11.69
C SER A 39 -16.87 -10.51 12.64
N ILE A 40 -16.75 -9.38 13.36
CA ILE A 40 -15.62 -9.07 14.25
C ILE A 40 -16.12 -8.57 15.60
N GLY A 41 -15.50 -9.03 16.67
CA GLY A 41 -15.74 -8.59 18.05
C GLY A 41 -16.80 -9.40 18.80
N ASP A 42 -16.97 -9.09 20.08
CA ASP A 42 -18.02 -9.60 20.95
C ASP A 42 -18.72 -8.41 21.66
N PRO A 43 -20.00 -8.11 21.39
CA PRO A 43 -20.87 -8.80 20.43
C PRO A 43 -20.42 -8.60 18.96
N PRO A 44 -20.66 -9.59 18.08
CA PRO A 44 -20.19 -9.53 16.70
C PRO A 44 -20.78 -8.36 15.90
N LYS A 45 -19.90 -7.53 15.34
CA LYS A 45 -20.25 -6.53 14.33
C LYS A 45 -19.99 -7.09 12.93
N VAL A 46 -20.97 -6.96 12.03
CA VAL A 46 -20.91 -7.48 10.67
C VAL A 46 -20.46 -6.39 9.70
N PHE A 47 -19.43 -6.66 8.92
CA PHE A 47 -18.88 -5.79 7.88
C PHE A 47 -19.05 -6.45 6.52
N LYS A 48 -19.49 -5.69 5.52
CA LYS A 48 -19.40 -6.11 4.12
C LYS A 48 -18.01 -5.76 3.61
N VAL A 49 -17.29 -6.75 3.12
CA VAL A 49 -15.93 -6.58 2.57
C VAL A 49 -15.92 -6.93 1.09
N LEU A 50 -15.06 -6.22 0.36
CA LEU A 50 -14.72 -6.46 -1.04
C LEU A 50 -13.19 -6.40 -1.13
N PHE A 51 -12.57 -7.46 -1.63
CA PHE A 51 -11.14 -7.56 -1.91
C PHE A 51 -10.95 -7.73 -3.41
N ASP A 52 -10.30 -6.76 -4.05
CA ASP A 52 -10.08 -6.75 -5.50
C ASP A 52 -8.72 -7.35 -5.90
N THR A 53 -7.80 -7.47 -4.95
CA THR A 53 -6.46 -8.01 -5.18
C THR A 53 -6.45 -9.50 -4.84
N ASN A 54 -6.31 -10.38 -5.84
CA ASN A 54 -6.22 -11.83 -5.63
C ASN A 54 -4.99 -12.27 -4.79
N HIS A 55 -4.13 -11.34 -4.34
CA HIS A 55 -2.95 -11.58 -3.52
C HIS A 55 -2.93 -10.58 -2.35
N GLY A 56 -3.26 -11.03 -1.14
CA GLY A 56 -3.22 -10.23 0.08
C GLY A 56 -4.04 -10.85 1.21
N GLU A 57 -3.73 -10.48 2.45
CA GLU A 57 -4.38 -11.01 3.64
C GLU A 57 -4.73 -9.89 4.61
N VAL A 58 -5.83 -10.05 5.34
CA VAL A 58 -6.18 -9.20 6.49
C VAL A 58 -6.36 -10.09 7.70
N LEU A 59 -5.46 -9.93 8.67
CA LEU A 59 -5.50 -10.65 9.94
C LEU A 59 -6.17 -9.78 11.01
N PHE A 60 -7.15 -10.34 11.71
CA PHE A 60 -7.79 -9.70 12.86
C PHE A 60 -7.32 -10.34 14.18
N GLY A 61 -7.15 -9.52 15.21
CA GLY A 61 -6.84 -9.97 16.57
C GLY A 61 -5.36 -10.15 16.90
N GLY A 62 -4.46 -9.96 15.93
CA GLY A 62 -3.03 -10.14 16.18
C GLY A 62 -2.15 -9.72 15.02
N VAL A 63 -0.91 -10.22 15.05
CA VAL A 63 0.07 -10.10 13.98
C VAL A 63 0.57 -11.49 13.66
N ASP A 64 0.96 -11.73 12.40
CA ASP A 64 1.66 -12.96 12.02
C ASP A 64 3.15 -12.65 11.81
N PRO A 65 4.04 -13.07 12.73
CA PRO A 65 5.49 -12.89 12.60
C PRO A 65 6.12 -13.64 11.41
N SER A 66 5.40 -14.56 10.78
CA SER A 66 5.87 -15.27 9.59
C SER A 66 5.94 -14.36 8.35
N CYS A 67 5.13 -13.30 8.30
CA CYS A 67 4.98 -12.43 7.13
C CYS A 67 6.06 -11.35 6.98
N PHE A 68 6.93 -11.13 7.97
CA PHE A 68 7.89 -10.02 7.96
C PHE A 68 9.29 -10.42 8.44
N ILE A 69 10.32 -9.74 7.91
CA ILE A 69 11.73 -10.12 8.15
C ILE A 69 12.36 -9.46 9.38
N SER A 70 11.72 -8.43 9.94
CA SER A 70 12.26 -7.67 11.07
C SER A 70 11.18 -7.36 12.11
N ASN A 71 11.58 -7.07 13.35
CA ASN A 71 10.65 -6.53 14.34
C ASN A 71 9.86 -5.33 13.81
N LEU A 72 8.61 -5.21 14.23
CA LEU A 72 7.75 -4.08 13.93
C LEU A 72 8.33 -2.80 14.54
N THR A 73 8.43 -1.76 13.72
CA THR A 73 8.66 -0.40 14.20
C THR A 73 7.31 0.23 14.47
N TYR A 74 7.03 0.59 15.72
CA TYR A 74 5.77 1.20 16.10
C TYR A 74 5.81 2.73 15.99
N LEU A 75 4.73 3.29 15.46
CA LEU A 75 4.47 4.70 15.28
C LEU A 75 3.18 5.05 16.00
N ASN A 76 3.22 6.08 16.85
CA ASN A 76 2.01 6.57 17.49
C ASN A 76 1.11 7.26 16.45
N VAL A 77 -0.17 6.98 16.52
CA VAL A 77 -1.19 7.66 15.75
C VAL A 77 -1.34 9.10 16.27
N THR A 78 -1.49 10.05 15.36
CA THR A 78 -1.54 11.49 15.67
C THR A 78 -2.96 12.07 15.72
N ALA A 79 -3.99 11.24 15.49
CA ALA A 79 -5.39 11.62 15.58
C ALA A 79 -6.25 10.42 16.05
N PRO A 80 -7.11 10.58 17.06
CA PRO A 80 -7.85 9.47 17.65
C PRO A 80 -8.89 8.82 16.71
N ASP A 81 -9.28 9.52 15.65
CA ASP A 81 -10.32 9.11 14.69
C ASP A 81 -9.76 8.64 13.33
N SER A 82 -8.44 8.55 13.17
CA SER A 82 -7.82 8.12 11.92
C SER A 82 -6.50 7.41 12.13
N TRP A 83 -6.14 6.50 11.21
CA TRP A 83 -4.82 5.84 11.18
C TRP A 83 -3.75 6.76 10.57
N ARG A 84 -3.64 7.97 11.16
CA ARG A 84 -2.74 9.02 10.73
C ARG A 84 -1.42 8.92 11.50
N ILE A 85 -0.31 8.92 10.78
CA ILE A 85 1.04 8.87 11.31
C ILE A 85 1.85 10.09 10.85
N LEU A 86 2.93 10.35 11.57
CA LEU A 86 3.97 11.30 11.18
C LEU A 86 5.10 10.54 10.48
N ILE A 87 5.55 11.06 9.34
CA ILE A 87 6.80 10.67 8.69
C ILE A 87 7.81 11.78 8.93
N ASP A 88 8.91 11.43 9.59
CA ASP A 88 9.94 12.36 10.03
C ASP A 88 10.60 13.09 8.86
N ASP A 89 10.78 12.38 7.74
CA ASP A 89 11.24 12.88 6.46
C ASP A 89 10.86 11.90 5.34
N VAL A 90 10.64 12.42 4.14
CA VAL A 90 10.57 11.62 2.92
C VAL A 90 11.79 11.96 2.09
N THR A 91 12.52 10.96 1.61
CA THR A 91 13.70 11.16 0.78
C THR A 91 13.56 10.51 -0.58
N LEU A 92 14.22 11.07 -1.59
CA LEU A 92 14.50 10.39 -2.85
C LEU A 92 16.01 10.29 -3.01
N ASN A 93 16.55 9.07 -3.07
CA ASN A 93 18.00 8.82 -3.14
C ASN A 93 18.79 9.47 -2.00
N GLY A 94 18.19 9.51 -0.80
CA GLY A 94 18.78 10.14 0.39
C GLY A 94 18.60 11.67 0.45
N GLU A 95 18.11 12.32 -0.62
CA GLU A 95 17.82 13.74 -0.61
C GLU A 95 16.43 14.01 -0.03
N SER A 96 16.36 14.87 1.00
CA SER A 96 15.10 15.25 1.65
C SER A 96 14.12 15.93 0.69
N LEU A 97 12.87 15.51 0.81
CA LEU A 97 11.67 16.11 0.21
C LEU A 97 10.77 16.76 1.28
N GLY A 98 11.15 16.63 2.56
CA GLY A 98 10.48 17.23 3.70
C GLY A 98 9.62 16.24 4.49
N LYS A 99 9.14 16.74 5.63
CA LYS A 99 8.33 15.96 6.58
C LYS A 99 6.92 15.74 6.05
N ALA A 100 6.32 14.61 6.42
CA ALA A 100 4.89 14.36 6.21
C ALA A 100 4.16 14.33 7.55
N TYR A 101 3.49 15.44 7.91
CA TYR A 101 2.73 15.53 9.16
C TYR A 101 1.38 14.81 9.12
N ASN A 102 0.82 14.64 7.91
CA ASN A 102 -0.48 14.02 7.68
C ASN A 102 -0.32 12.85 6.70
N ALA A 103 0.23 11.72 7.15
CA ALA A 103 0.30 10.51 6.34
C ALA A 103 -0.71 9.47 6.81
N TYR A 104 -1.45 8.90 5.87
CA TYR A 104 -2.43 7.83 6.11
C TYR A 104 -1.95 6.55 5.43
N VAL A 105 -2.05 5.42 6.13
CA VAL A 105 -1.96 4.11 5.48
C VAL A 105 -3.33 3.83 4.87
N ASP A 106 -3.44 3.89 3.54
CA ASP A 106 -4.73 3.97 2.85
C ASP A 106 -4.89 2.82 1.84
N THR A 107 -5.49 1.73 2.31
CA THR A 107 -5.82 0.57 1.47
C THR A 107 -6.84 0.88 0.37
N GLY A 108 -7.54 2.02 0.45
CA GLY A 108 -8.49 2.49 -0.57
C GLY A 108 -7.85 3.24 -1.73
N SER A 109 -6.57 3.61 -1.63
CA SER A 109 -5.82 4.29 -2.68
C SER A 109 -4.91 3.30 -3.40
N THR A 110 -4.91 3.28 -4.73
CA THR A 110 -3.97 2.44 -5.50
C THR A 110 -2.53 2.97 -5.44
N ILE A 111 -2.38 4.29 -5.44
CA ILE A 111 -1.13 5.02 -5.64
C ILE A 111 -0.64 5.71 -4.37
N LEU A 112 0.61 6.16 -4.36
CA LEU A 112 1.10 7.15 -3.40
C LEU A 112 0.56 8.53 -3.77
N LEU A 113 -0.33 9.07 -2.94
CA LEU A 113 -0.72 10.47 -3.02
C LEU A 113 0.23 11.30 -2.14
N ALA A 114 0.73 12.40 -2.68
CA ALA A 114 1.59 13.34 -1.98
C ALA A 114 1.19 14.79 -2.29
N PRO A 115 1.54 15.78 -1.45
CA PRO A 115 1.31 17.18 -1.76
C PRO A 115 1.94 17.54 -3.11
N LYS A 116 1.23 18.35 -3.91
CA LYS A 116 1.59 18.68 -5.30
C LYS A 116 3.08 18.97 -5.52
N VAL A 117 3.66 19.86 -4.73
CA VAL A 117 5.08 20.25 -4.84
C VAL A 117 6.02 19.04 -4.68
N VAL A 118 5.70 18.12 -3.78
CA VAL A 118 6.52 16.93 -3.53
C VAL A 118 6.33 15.89 -4.63
N ALA A 119 5.09 15.63 -5.04
CA ALA A 119 4.78 14.71 -6.14
C ALA A 119 5.45 15.16 -7.45
N GLU A 120 5.41 16.46 -7.75
CA GLU A 120 6.10 17.04 -8.91
C GLU A 120 7.62 16.93 -8.76
N ALA A 121 8.18 17.18 -7.58
CA ALA A 121 9.62 17.03 -7.34
C ALA A 121 10.11 15.59 -7.56
N ILE A 122 9.36 14.59 -7.06
CA ILE A 122 9.66 13.17 -7.30
C ILE A 122 9.61 12.87 -8.80
N ASN A 123 8.49 13.16 -9.45
CA ASN A 123 8.29 12.86 -10.87
C ASN A 123 9.33 13.55 -11.78
N ASN A 124 9.68 14.80 -11.48
CA ASN A 124 10.72 15.53 -12.22
C ASN A 124 12.10 14.90 -12.07
N ARG A 125 12.49 14.49 -10.85
CA ARG A 125 13.78 13.78 -10.60
C ARG A 125 13.83 12.40 -11.27
N LEU A 126 12.67 11.79 -11.54
CA LEU A 126 12.54 10.55 -12.30
C LEU A 126 12.47 10.77 -13.82
N HIS A 127 12.58 12.02 -14.28
CA HIS A 127 12.43 12.42 -15.69
C HIS A 127 11.08 12.01 -16.28
N ALA A 128 10.03 12.05 -15.46
CA ALA A 128 8.70 11.71 -15.92
C ALA A 128 8.20 12.71 -16.98
N THR A 129 7.42 12.24 -17.94
CA THR A 129 6.74 13.07 -18.94
C THR A 129 5.23 13.00 -18.75
N ILE A 130 4.51 14.07 -19.06
CA ILE A 130 3.05 14.03 -19.00
C ILE A 130 2.51 13.34 -20.26
N SER A 131 1.70 12.30 -20.07
CA SER A 131 1.01 11.65 -21.18
C SER A 131 -0.10 12.55 -21.73
N ASN A 132 0.01 12.87 -23.01
CA ASN A 132 -1.01 13.58 -23.79
C ASN A 132 -1.62 12.70 -24.90
N SER A 133 -1.32 11.39 -24.90
CA SER A 133 -1.82 10.47 -25.91
C SER A 133 -3.30 10.20 -25.71
N ARG A 134 -4.08 10.41 -26.77
CA ARG A 134 -5.50 10.06 -26.84
C ARG A 134 -5.74 8.61 -27.30
N GLU A 135 -4.68 7.91 -27.70
CA GLU A 135 -4.73 6.49 -28.12
C GLU A 135 -4.59 5.54 -26.92
N LEU A 136 -4.11 6.04 -25.79
CA LEU A 136 -4.00 5.29 -24.54
C LEU A 136 -5.33 5.34 -23.75
N PRO A 137 -5.54 4.39 -22.81
CA PRO A 137 -6.72 4.43 -21.95
C PRO A 137 -6.90 5.80 -21.28
N PRO A 138 -8.14 6.29 -21.11
CA PRO A 138 -8.40 7.63 -20.56
C PRO A 138 -7.73 7.91 -19.21
N MET A 139 -7.56 6.87 -18.38
CA MET A 139 -6.88 6.99 -17.08
C MET A 139 -5.40 7.38 -17.17
N VAL A 140 -4.76 7.17 -18.32
CA VAL A 140 -3.35 7.49 -18.55
C VAL A 140 -3.19 8.94 -19.02
N PHE A 141 -4.25 9.56 -19.56
CA PHE A 141 -4.20 10.94 -20.04
C PHE A 141 -3.95 11.91 -18.87
N GLY A 142 -2.96 12.78 -19.01
CA GLY A 142 -2.53 13.71 -17.96
C GLY A 142 -1.67 13.08 -16.86
N SER A 143 -1.46 11.76 -16.86
CA SER A 143 -0.61 11.10 -15.87
C SER A 143 0.87 11.29 -16.17
N SER A 144 1.70 11.31 -15.11
CA SER A 144 3.15 11.26 -15.21
C SER A 144 3.60 9.86 -15.67
N ILE A 145 4.44 9.80 -16.70
CA ILE A 145 4.99 8.58 -17.28
C ILE A 145 6.47 8.50 -17.00
N VAL A 146 6.89 7.43 -16.33
CA VAL A 146 8.28 7.08 -16.06
C VAL A 146 8.75 5.93 -16.95
N HIS A 147 10.06 5.71 -17.00
CA HIS A 147 10.72 4.83 -17.94
C HIS A 147 11.57 3.80 -17.19
N LEU A 148 11.15 2.53 -17.20
CA LEU A 148 11.87 1.43 -16.52
C LEU A 148 13.11 0.91 -17.28
N ASP A 149 13.51 1.57 -18.35
CA ASP A 149 14.81 1.42 -19.02
C ASP A 149 15.78 2.57 -18.68
N ASN A 150 15.31 3.59 -17.96
CA ASN A 150 16.14 4.68 -17.46
C ASN A 150 16.81 4.27 -16.13
N LEU A 151 18.13 4.25 -16.10
CA LEU A 151 18.91 3.90 -14.90
C LEU A 151 18.56 4.80 -13.71
N THR A 152 18.25 6.08 -13.93
CA THR A 152 17.80 6.97 -12.86
C THR A 152 16.53 6.43 -12.20
N THR A 153 15.56 5.95 -12.96
CA THR A 153 14.32 5.38 -12.41
C THR A 153 14.58 4.04 -11.72
N ILE A 154 15.33 3.13 -12.37
CA ILE A 154 15.59 1.77 -11.88
C ILE A 154 16.31 1.78 -10.54
N TYR A 155 17.33 2.64 -10.38
CA TYR A 155 18.14 2.68 -9.16
C TYR A 155 17.64 3.68 -8.12
N SER A 156 16.60 4.46 -8.43
CA SER A 156 16.06 5.40 -7.46
C SER A 156 15.32 4.68 -6.34
N LYS A 157 15.42 5.24 -5.13
CA LYS A 157 14.72 4.76 -3.94
C LYS A 157 14.00 5.89 -3.23
N LEU A 158 12.73 5.64 -2.89
CA LEU A 158 11.97 6.46 -1.98
C LEU A 158 12.25 5.99 -0.54
N GLY A 159 12.67 6.88 0.35
CA GLY A 159 12.89 6.58 1.76
C GLY A 159 11.80 7.21 2.62
N LEU A 160 11.16 6.40 3.46
CA LEU A 160 10.24 6.87 4.50
C LEU A 160 10.95 6.81 5.85
N HIS A 161 11.21 7.96 6.47
CA HIS A 161 11.87 8.04 7.78
C HIS A 161 10.80 8.02 8.87
N LEU A 162 10.81 6.95 9.66
CA LEU A 162 9.75 6.60 10.59
C LEU A 162 10.39 6.18 11.91
N ASN A 163 10.29 7.03 12.94
CA ASN A 163 10.76 6.75 14.29
C ASN A 163 12.26 6.36 14.31
N GLY A 164 13.08 7.14 13.60
CA GLY A 164 14.53 6.93 13.51
C GLY A 164 14.97 5.76 12.61
N LYS A 165 14.04 5.08 11.92
CA LYS A 165 14.34 4.04 10.93
C LYS A 165 13.96 4.50 9.52
N ILE A 166 14.76 4.11 8.53
CA ILE A 166 14.48 4.39 7.12
C ILE A 166 13.90 3.14 6.47
N PHE A 167 12.71 3.27 5.88
CA PHE A 167 12.08 2.25 5.05
C PHE A 167 12.26 2.63 3.58
N GLU A 168 13.21 1.98 2.92
CA GLU A 168 13.48 2.21 1.51
C GLU A 168 12.57 1.38 0.60
N LEU A 169 12.11 2.00 -0.47
CA LEU A 169 11.34 1.42 -1.57
C LEU A 169 12.06 1.71 -2.88
N PRO A 170 12.46 0.69 -3.66
CA PRO A 170 12.81 0.89 -5.05
C PRO A 170 11.67 1.60 -5.78
N ILE A 171 11.99 2.60 -6.60
CA ILE A 171 10.97 3.26 -7.42
C ILE A 171 10.28 2.27 -8.36
N ALA A 172 11.02 1.25 -8.83
CA ALA A 172 10.47 0.16 -9.63
C ALA A 172 9.32 -0.61 -8.94
N ASP A 173 9.27 -0.64 -7.61
CA ASP A 173 8.21 -1.31 -6.84
C ASP A 173 6.96 -0.43 -6.66
N ILE A 174 7.06 0.86 -7.00
CA ILE A 174 5.97 1.83 -6.85
C ILE A 174 5.57 2.51 -8.17
N VAL A 175 5.98 1.97 -9.32
CA VAL A 175 5.39 2.35 -10.61
C VAL A 175 4.11 1.55 -10.88
N MET A 176 3.20 2.14 -11.64
CA MET A 176 1.99 1.46 -12.11
C MET A 176 2.29 0.58 -13.32
N GLU A 177 1.26 -0.11 -13.81
CA GLU A 177 1.35 -0.96 -14.99
C GLU A 177 1.94 -0.25 -16.21
N ARG A 178 2.53 -1.06 -17.08
CA ARG A 178 3.09 -0.60 -18.35
C ARG A 178 1.97 0.00 -19.19
N VAL A 179 2.21 1.19 -19.72
CA VAL A 179 1.30 1.89 -20.61
C VAL A 179 0.99 1.08 -21.88
N LYS A 180 1.94 0.25 -22.31
CA LYS A 180 1.81 -0.71 -23.39
C LYS A 180 2.52 -2.00 -23.00
N GLU A 181 1.88 -3.13 -23.26
CA GLU A 181 2.46 -4.46 -23.04
C GLU A 181 3.84 -4.59 -23.69
N GLY A 182 4.81 -5.12 -22.94
CA GLY A 182 6.21 -5.26 -23.37
C GLY A 182 7.03 -3.96 -23.48
N GLY A 183 6.42 -2.78 -23.30
CA GLY A 183 7.11 -1.48 -23.36
C GLY A 183 7.70 -1.04 -22.01
N SER A 184 8.72 -0.18 -22.00
CA SER A 184 9.38 0.33 -20.78
C SER A 184 8.63 1.48 -20.06
N ARG A 185 7.62 2.06 -20.70
CA ARG A 185 6.86 3.21 -20.19
C ARG A 185 5.80 2.76 -19.20
N CYS A 186 5.81 3.34 -18.01
CA CYS A 186 4.87 3.04 -16.93
C CYS A 186 4.25 4.33 -16.41
N SER A 187 2.99 4.30 -16.01
CA SER A 187 2.45 5.43 -15.22
C SER A 187 3.17 5.49 -13.87
N SER A 188 3.50 6.68 -13.40
CA SER A 188 4.06 6.87 -12.06
C SER A 188 3.02 6.46 -11.02
N GLY A 189 3.42 5.69 -10.01
CA GLY A 189 2.57 5.44 -8.85
C GLY A 189 2.60 6.58 -7.84
N VAL A 190 3.19 7.73 -8.17
CA VAL A 190 3.18 8.94 -7.35
C VAL A 190 2.35 10.02 -8.05
N GLN A 191 1.26 10.46 -7.41
CA GLN A 191 0.43 11.55 -7.91
C GLN A 191 0.21 12.64 -6.85
N SER A 192 -0.13 13.83 -7.33
CA SER A 192 -0.45 14.97 -6.48
C SER A 192 -1.85 14.85 -5.88
N THR A 193 -2.00 15.28 -4.63
CA THR A 193 -3.28 15.66 -4.04
C THR A 193 -3.39 17.18 -3.90
N ASP A 194 -4.62 17.68 -3.83
CA ASP A 194 -4.93 19.10 -3.59
C ASP A 194 -4.71 19.50 -2.12
N GLY A 195 -4.62 18.53 -1.21
CA GLY A 195 -4.44 18.75 0.22
C GLY A 195 -3.00 18.56 0.72
N PRO A 196 -2.67 19.07 1.93
CA PRO A 196 -1.36 18.88 2.56
C PRO A 196 -1.29 17.53 3.29
N TYR A 197 -1.61 16.44 2.59
CA TYR A 197 -1.58 15.08 3.13
C TYR A 197 -0.91 14.08 2.19
N TRP A 198 -0.59 12.93 2.75
CA TRP A 198 -0.06 11.78 2.06
C TRP A 198 -0.99 10.59 2.25
N ALA A 199 -1.26 9.85 1.18
CA ALA A 199 -1.94 8.56 1.27
C ALA A 199 -0.97 7.49 0.76
N LEU A 200 -0.53 6.62 1.66
CA LEU A 200 0.30 5.47 1.34
C LEU A 200 -0.62 4.38 0.79
N GLY A 201 -0.84 4.40 -0.53
CA GLY A 201 -1.69 3.44 -1.23
C GLY A 201 -1.04 2.09 -1.50
N VAL A 202 -1.75 1.25 -2.27
CA VAL A 202 -1.38 -0.13 -2.64
C VAL A 202 0.08 -0.27 -3.06
N VAL A 203 0.57 0.61 -3.94
CA VAL A 203 1.98 0.59 -4.40
C VAL A 203 3.00 0.65 -3.25
N VAL A 204 2.69 1.34 -2.15
CA VAL A 204 3.54 1.39 -0.95
C VAL A 204 3.24 0.21 -0.03
N ILE A 205 1.97 -0.06 0.26
CA ILE A 205 1.59 -1.04 1.29
C ILE A 205 1.92 -2.48 0.90
N GLN A 206 1.98 -2.80 -0.40
CA GLN A 206 2.38 -4.13 -0.88
C GLN A 206 3.83 -4.51 -0.54
N ASN A 207 4.63 -3.58 -0.05
CA ASN A 207 6.03 -3.79 0.31
C ASN A 207 6.24 -3.99 1.82
N PHE A 208 5.24 -3.70 2.64
CA PHE A 208 5.37 -3.67 4.09
C PHE A 208 4.18 -4.34 4.79
N TYR A 209 4.47 -4.99 5.91
CA TYR A 209 3.46 -5.42 6.85
C TYR A 209 3.01 -4.23 7.69
N PHE A 210 1.70 -4.03 7.82
CA PHE A 210 1.11 -3.00 8.68
C PHE A 210 0.24 -3.65 9.77
N ALA A 211 0.53 -3.31 11.03
CA ALA A 211 -0.22 -3.76 12.20
C ALA A 211 -0.93 -2.57 12.85
N PHE A 212 -2.26 -2.56 12.86
CA PHE A 212 -3.06 -1.48 13.44
C PHE A 212 -3.50 -1.86 14.85
N ASP A 213 -3.00 -1.17 15.88
CA ASP A 213 -3.17 -1.53 17.29
C ASP A 213 -3.81 -0.37 18.08
N ASN A 214 -5.10 -0.52 18.41
CA ASN A 214 -5.87 0.46 19.18
C ASN A 214 -5.97 0.12 20.68
N ARG A 215 -5.24 -0.89 21.16
CA ARG A 215 -5.24 -1.29 22.58
C ARG A 215 -4.31 -0.42 23.43
N THR A 216 -3.55 0.46 22.80
CA THR A 216 -2.67 1.44 23.43
C THR A 216 -3.27 2.84 23.37
N ASP A 217 -2.81 3.73 24.25
CA ASP A 217 -3.15 5.16 24.23
C ASP A 217 -1.86 6.01 24.17
N PRO A 218 -1.56 6.69 23.04
CA PRO A 218 -2.35 6.70 21.80
C PRO A 218 -2.32 5.34 21.09
N ALA A 219 -3.28 5.12 20.19
CA ALA A 219 -3.24 4.01 19.24
C ALA A 219 -1.94 4.07 18.42
N ARG A 220 -1.53 2.95 17.81
CA ARG A 220 -0.26 2.87 17.08
C ARG A 220 -0.35 2.00 15.84
N ILE A 221 0.55 2.24 14.91
CA ILE A 221 0.75 1.42 13.70
C ILE A 221 2.15 0.81 13.77
N GLY A 222 2.24 -0.52 13.66
CA GLY A 222 3.50 -1.24 13.47
C GLY A 222 3.79 -1.39 11.98
N ILE A 223 5.04 -1.16 11.56
CA ILE A 223 5.50 -1.36 10.19
C ILE A 223 6.77 -2.24 10.15
N ALA A 224 6.83 -3.18 9.20
CA ALA A 224 8.03 -3.96 8.89
C ALA A 224 8.08 -4.32 7.40
N ARG A 225 9.26 -4.62 6.85
CA ARG A 225 9.40 -5.15 5.48
C ARG A 225 8.77 -6.53 5.40
N LEU A 226 7.97 -6.77 4.37
CA LEU A 226 7.42 -8.10 4.10
C LEU A 226 8.55 -9.10 3.82
N ARG A 227 8.27 -10.36 4.15
CA ARG A 227 9.09 -11.49 3.74
C ARG A 227 8.65 -11.91 2.34
N GLU A 228 9.61 -12.01 1.43
CA GLU A 228 9.43 -12.58 0.10
C GLU A 228 9.22 -14.09 0.14
#